data_AF-A0A7V9ZQ98-F1
#
_entry.id   AF-A0A7V9ZQ98-F1
#
_cell.length_a   1.000
_cell.length_b   1.000
_cell.length_c   1.000
_cell.angle_alpha   90.00
_cell.angle_beta   90.00
_cell.angle_gamma   90.00
#
_symmetry.space_group_name_H-M   'P 1'
#
loop_
_entity.id
_entity.type
_entity.pdbx_description
1 polymer ?
#
loop_
_entity_poly.entity_id
_entity_poly.type
_entity_poly.pdbx_seq_one_letter_code
_entity_poly.pdbx_strand_id
1 'polypeptide(L)'
;MQGLFAEKRDHQNTWLRQLKWTLIFLLVYPASNAAAQYQFDLWNTDQGLPQNAVQAILQTRDGYLWLTTSDGLVRFDGVRFTVFNKGNTKGLLSNRLTALYEGRDGSLRIGTEDRGLIRYRERGFTTYTTEEGLKSNWIWAITEDAAGHMLVLTRLGVMIWNEERFIPYRSEDGLSKRIYNWPDRLGGLSFFDDQVLHVFDGRAFRTYNEDLRFKVKKPTDILKDQHGTLWFVAKDARLIRLKDGVFSSYAINGLPPEAIITALFQEQQGAIWIGTARHGLGRLQDGTLTIYSEVKDSVRAIYEDREGTLWIGAGDGLRRVRRQDITVYAEKDGLLGRSVNSIFEDREGSIWLGTWRGGLNRLKDGKFTRYTTNDGLFNNGVFQILEDERGYFWMSCNLGIYRIKRQELEDFAAGKISVITSIAYGKKDGMLSAECNGGHQPAGVRTRDGRLWFPTQDGAAVIDPQTIEIKAQPPPVVVEDCLLDNKPVNLRGQVEIAPGQQNIEIRYRA
;
A
#
# COMPACT_ATOMS: atom_id res chain seq x y z
N MET A 1 16.45 -69.54 24.87
CA MET A 1 16.93 -68.26 25.42
C MET A 1 17.62 -67.53 24.27
N GLN A 2 17.28 -66.25 24.03
CA GLN A 2 17.47 -65.47 22.77
C GLN A 2 16.43 -65.82 21.69
N GLY A 3 15.63 -64.92 21.13
CA GLY A 3 15.53 -63.47 21.29
C GLY A 3 14.36 -62.97 20.43
N LEU A 4 13.19 -62.86 21.06
CA LEU A 4 12.02 -62.11 20.59
C LEU A 4 12.33 -60.61 20.66
N PHE A 5 12.96 -60.04 19.63
CA PHE A 5 13.11 -58.59 19.50
C PHE A 5 13.24 -58.19 18.02
N ALA A 6 12.17 -58.36 17.25
CA ALA A 6 12.09 -57.82 15.89
C ALA A 6 10.66 -57.47 15.49
N GLU A 7 9.88 -56.79 16.34
CA GLU A 7 8.55 -56.32 15.92
C GLU A 7 7.97 -55.11 16.70
N LYS A 8 8.82 -54.28 17.32
CA LYS A 8 8.39 -53.04 17.99
C LYS A 8 9.32 -51.87 17.71
N ARG A 9 9.49 -51.50 16.44
CA ARG A 9 10.18 -50.25 16.06
C ARG A 9 9.55 -49.44 14.93
N ASP A 10 8.33 -49.77 14.48
CA ASP A 10 7.71 -49.07 13.36
C ASP A 10 6.50 -48.17 13.72
N HIS A 11 6.05 -48.17 14.99
CA HIS A 11 4.91 -47.35 15.43
C HIS A 11 5.29 -46.00 16.07
N GLN A 12 6.58 -45.70 16.30
CA GLN A 12 7.01 -44.38 16.81
C GLN A 12 7.40 -43.38 15.71
N ASN A 13 7.53 -43.82 14.45
CA ASN A 13 7.93 -42.95 13.32
C ASN A 13 6.75 -42.39 12.51
N THR A 14 5.52 -42.83 12.76
CA THR A 14 4.31 -42.33 12.09
C THR A 14 3.80 -41.02 12.71
N TRP A 15 3.93 -40.83 14.02
CA TRP A 15 3.57 -39.57 14.70
C TRP A 15 4.51 -38.40 14.35
N LEU A 16 5.82 -38.65 14.20
CA LEU A 16 6.79 -37.65 13.75
C LEU A 16 6.71 -37.32 12.25
N ARG A 17 6.18 -38.24 11.43
CA ARG A 17 5.89 -37.99 10.02
C ARG A 17 4.63 -37.16 9.81
N GLN A 18 3.59 -37.33 10.62
CA GLN A 18 2.40 -36.47 10.55
C GLN A 18 2.68 -35.04 11.04
N LEU A 19 3.53 -34.84 12.06
CA LEU A 19 3.94 -33.49 12.48
C LEU A 19 4.74 -32.73 11.42
N LYS A 20 5.49 -33.43 10.56
CA LYS A 20 6.22 -32.81 9.44
C LYS A 20 5.31 -32.30 8.32
N TRP A 21 4.13 -32.87 8.12
CA TRP A 21 3.17 -32.35 7.15
C TRP A 21 2.34 -31.18 7.69
N THR A 22 2.09 -31.12 9.00
CA THR A 22 1.40 -29.98 9.63
C THR A 22 2.29 -28.73 9.75
N LEU A 23 3.61 -28.89 9.90
CA LEU A 23 4.56 -27.78 9.94
C LEU A 23 5.00 -27.26 8.56
N ILE A 24 4.83 -28.05 7.49
CA ILE A 24 5.13 -27.61 6.11
C ILE A 24 3.97 -26.82 5.49
N PHE A 25 2.76 -26.88 6.06
CA PHE A 25 1.64 -26.03 5.66
C PHE A 25 1.65 -24.62 6.30
N LEU A 26 2.64 -24.30 7.14
CA LEU A 26 2.80 -22.99 7.79
C LEU A 26 3.86 -22.08 7.12
N LEU A 27 4.46 -22.50 6.01
CA LEU A 27 5.51 -21.74 5.30
C LEU A 27 5.31 -21.64 3.79
N VAL A 28 4.07 -21.72 3.32
CA VAL A 28 3.69 -21.25 1.97
C VAL A 28 2.63 -20.19 2.14
N TYR A 29 3.06 -19.02 2.63
CA TYR A 29 2.38 -17.78 2.30
C TYR A 29 2.48 -17.64 0.78
N PRO A 30 1.37 -17.56 0.02
CA PRO A 30 1.48 -16.83 -1.23
C PRO A 30 1.79 -15.39 -0.84
N ALA A 31 2.92 -14.88 -1.32
CA ALA A 31 3.27 -13.46 -1.33
C ALA A 31 2.32 -12.67 -2.27
N SER A 32 1.02 -12.98 -2.25
CA SER A 32 0.02 -12.44 -3.17
C SER A 32 -0.58 -11.13 -2.68
N ASN A 33 -0.28 -10.68 -1.46
CA ASN A 33 -0.88 -9.46 -0.90
C ASN A 33 0.02 -8.21 -1.01
N ALA A 34 1.29 -8.32 -1.39
CA ALA A 34 2.15 -7.14 -1.57
C ALA A 34 1.79 -6.38 -2.86
N ALA A 35 1.41 -7.09 -3.93
CA ALA A 35 0.99 -6.46 -5.19
C ALA A 35 -0.33 -5.68 -5.05
N ALA A 36 -1.26 -6.15 -4.21
CA ALA A 36 -2.53 -5.48 -3.95
C ALA A 36 -2.39 -4.15 -3.20
N GLN A 37 -1.21 -3.84 -2.64
CA GLN A 37 -0.94 -2.59 -1.92
C GLN A 37 -0.41 -1.47 -2.80
N TYR A 38 -0.17 -1.69 -4.10
CA TYR A 38 0.39 -0.64 -4.96
C TYR A 38 -0.44 -0.46 -6.23
N GLN A 39 -0.88 0.77 -6.46
CA GLN A 39 -1.53 1.16 -7.72
C GLN A 39 -0.49 1.73 -8.68
N PHE A 40 -0.54 1.26 -9.93
CA PHE A 40 0.31 1.72 -11.02
C PHE A 40 -0.50 2.57 -12.01
N ASP A 41 -0.10 3.83 -12.17
CA ASP A 41 -0.54 4.67 -13.29
C ASP A 41 0.60 4.70 -14.33
N LEU A 42 0.26 4.77 -15.62
CA LEU A 42 1.22 4.83 -16.73
C LEU A 42 0.97 6.07 -17.59
N TRP A 43 2.06 6.75 -17.96
CA TRP A 43 2.12 7.74 -19.03
C TRP A 43 3.14 7.34 -20.08
N ASN A 44 2.68 7.19 -21.31
CA ASN A 44 3.50 6.97 -22.50
C ASN A 44 3.27 8.10 -23.54
N THR A 45 3.79 7.92 -24.75
CA THR A 45 3.60 8.82 -25.90
C THR A 45 2.13 9.10 -26.23
N ASP A 46 1.26 8.11 -26.08
CA ASP A 46 -0.18 8.27 -26.34
C ASP A 46 -0.87 9.11 -25.25
N GLN A 47 -0.21 9.27 -24.10
CA GLN A 47 -0.70 9.99 -22.92
C GLN A 47 0.10 11.29 -22.67
N GLY A 48 0.83 11.76 -23.68
CA GLY A 48 1.47 13.08 -23.70
C GLY A 48 2.93 13.13 -23.24
N LEU A 49 3.54 12.00 -22.84
CA LEU A 49 4.98 11.96 -22.60
C LEU A 49 5.70 12.01 -23.96
N PRO A 50 6.54 13.01 -24.27
CA PRO A 50 7.07 13.16 -25.63
C PRO A 50 7.95 11.99 -26.07
N GLN A 51 8.59 11.30 -25.14
CA GLN A 51 9.47 10.16 -25.42
C GLN A 51 9.51 9.22 -24.21
N ASN A 52 9.33 7.91 -24.45
CA ASN A 52 9.13 6.90 -23.40
C ASN A 52 10.40 6.53 -22.59
N ALA A 53 11.59 6.72 -23.16
CA ALA A 53 12.85 6.38 -22.52
C ALA A 53 13.29 7.48 -21.53
N VAL A 54 12.72 7.43 -20.33
CA VAL A 54 13.14 8.26 -19.20
C VAL A 54 14.46 7.75 -18.62
N GLN A 55 15.44 8.64 -18.43
CA GLN A 55 16.78 8.31 -17.94
C GLN A 55 17.04 8.76 -16.51
N ALA A 56 16.48 9.89 -16.10
CA ALA A 56 16.57 10.41 -14.74
C ALA A 56 15.28 11.14 -14.37
N ILE A 57 14.95 11.12 -13.08
CA ILE A 57 13.76 11.74 -12.49
C ILE A 57 14.21 12.54 -11.27
N LEU A 58 13.67 13.74 -11.10
CA LEU A 58 13.91 14.60 -9.93
C LEU A 58 12.67 15.44 -9.64
N GLN A 59 12.24 15.52 -8.38
CA GLN A 59 11.28 16.54 -7.95
C GLN A 59 12.00 17.78 -7.42
N THR A 60 11.70 18.95 -7.99
CA THR A 60 12.24 20.23 -7.49
C THR A 60 11.46 20.76 -6.28
N ARG A 61 12.02 21.70 -5.52
CA ARG A 61 11.39 22.29 -4.33
C ARG A 61 10.02 22.94 -4.57
N ASP A 62 9.76 23.37 -5.78
CA ASP A 62 8.47 23.93 -6.22
C ASP A 62 7.43 22.85 -6.61
N GLY A 63 7.76 21.56 -6.47
CA GLY A 63 6.84 20.44 -6.61
C GLY A 63 6.79 19.80 -8.00
N TYR A 64 7.40 20.43 -9.02
CA TYR A 64 7.44 19.84 -10.36
C TYR A 64 8.37 18.63 -10.43
N LEU A 65 7.96 17.63 -11.21
CA LEU A 65 8.86 16.59 -11.66
C LEU A 65 9.61 17.03 -12.91
N TRP A 66 10.91 16.76 -12.92
CA TRP A 66 11.79 16.93 -14.07
C TRP A 66 12.29 15.56 -14.51
N LEU A 67 12.21 15.31 -15.82
CA LEU A 67 12.55 14.05 -16.45
C LEU A 67 13.56 14.32 -17.57
N THR A 68 14.67 13.58 -17.60
CA THR A 68 15.47 13.50 -18.82
C THR A 68 14.94 12.35 -19.67
N THR A 69 14.68 12.63 -20.95
CA THR A 69 14.26 11.62 -21.93
C THR A 69 15.33 11.48 -23.01
N SER A 70 15.17 10.55 -23.95
CA SER A 70 16.07 10.48 -25.11
C SER A 70 15.95 11.67 -26.07
N ASP A 71 14.97 12.57 -25.89
CA ASP A 71 14.79 13.75 -26.74
C ASP A 71 14.64 15.06 -25.95
N GLY A 72 15.36 15.18 -24.85
CA GLY A 72 15.46 16.42 -24.08
C GLY A 72 14.82 16.35 -22.70
N LEU A 73 14.46 17.51 -22.18
CA LEU A 73 14.03 17.70 -20.80
C LEU A 73 12.51 17.87 -20.76
N VAL A 74 11.87 17.21 -19.80
CA VAL A 74 10.43 17.32 -19.58
C VAL A 74 10.18 17.80 -18.16
N ARG A 75 9.29 18.77 -18.01
CA ARG A 75 8.73 19.17 -16.72
C ARG A 75 7.28 18.71 -16.64
N PHE A 76 6.90 18.08 -15.55
CA PHE A 76 5.58 17.51 -15.34
C PHE A 76 4.95 18.06 -14.05
N ASP A 77 3.70 18.50 -14.14
CA ASP A 77 2.92 19.08 -13.03
C ASP A 77 1.96 18.07 -12.37
N GLY A 78 2.04 16.80 -12.74
CA GLY A 78 1.11 15.74 -12.33
C GLY A 78 -0.05 15.53 -13.32
N VAL A 79 -0.27 16.47 -14.25
CA VAL A 79 -1.34 16.41 -15.26
C VAL A 79 -0.81 16.70 -16.68
N ARG A 80 0.13 17.64 -16.84
CA ARG A 80 0.61 18.16 -18.13
C ARG A 80 2.13 18.11 -18.23
N PHE A 81 2.60 17.75 -19.41
CA PHE A 81 4.02 17.77 -19.77
C PHE A 81 4.40 19.07 -20.49
N THR A 82 5.48 19.72 -20.05
CA THR A 82 6.15 20.82 -20.74
C THR A 82 7.50 20.32 -21.26
N VAL A 83 7.76 20.47 -22.56
CA VAL A 83 8.93 19.87 -23.23
C VAL A 83 9.95 20.93 -23.63
N PHE A 84 11.20 20.73 -23.23
CA PHE A 84 12.34 21.56 -23.57
C PHE A 84 13.38 20.76 -24.36
N ASN A 85 13.69 21.21 -25.57
CA ASN A 85 14.70 20.63 -26.45
C ASN A 85 15.48 21.73 -27.18
N LYS A 86 16.58 21.35 -27.83
CA LYS A 86 17.49 22.29 -28.49
C LYS A 86 16.83 23.10 -29.62
N GLY A 87 15.73 22.60 -30.18
CA GLY A 87 15.00 23.23 -31.28
C GLY A 87 13.97 24.26 -30.80
N ASN A 88 13.45 24.13 -29.57
CA ASN A 88 12.38 24.97 -29.04
C ASN A 88 12.79 25.84 -27.85
N THR A 89 13.97 25.61 -27.26
CA THR A 89 14.39 26.25 -26.01
C THR A 89 15.74 26.94 -26.18
N LYS A 90 15.73 28.27 -26.08
CA LYS A 90 16.96 29.08 -26.11
C LYS A 90 17.87 28.73 -24.92
N GLY A 91 19.14 28.47 -25.20
CA GLY A 91 20.17 28.18 -24.18
C GLY A 91 20.28 26.71 -23.76
N LEU A 92 19.36 25.85 -24.21
CA LEU A 92 19.49 24.39 -24.09
C LEU A 92 20.12 23.86 -25.39
N LEU A 93 21.40 23.45 -25.32
CA LEU A 93 22.19 23.16 -26.53
C LEU A 93 22.29 21.66 -26.88
N SER A 94 21.65 20.78 -26.11
CA SER A 94 21.64 19.33 -26.34
C SER A 94 20.33 18.69 -25.91
N ASN A 95 19.93 17.62 -26.60
CA ASN A 95 18.82 16.75 -26.20
C ASN A 95 19.31 15.49 -25.45
N ARG A 96 20.63 15.25 -25.41
CA ARG A 96 21.24 14.02 -24.87
C ARG A 96 21.55 14.22 -23.39
N LEU A 97 20.50 14.20 -22.57
CA LEU A 97 20.58 14.56 -21.14
C LEU A 97 20.78 13.32 -20.26
N THR A 98 21.65 13.42 -19.26
CA THR A 98 22.15 12.26 -18.48
C THR A 98 21.87 12.30 -16.99
N ALA A 99 21.75 13.49 -16.41
CA ALA A 99 21.66 13.68 -14.97
C ALA A 99 20.82 14.92 -14.62
N LEU A 100 20.16 14.89 -13.47
CA LEU A 100 19.42 16.01 -12.89
C LEU A 100 19.84 16.22 -11.44
N TYR A 101 19.99 17.48 -11.05
CA TYR A 101 20.28 17.86 -9.67
C TYR A 101 19.72 19.25 -9.36
N GLU A 102 18.99 19.42 -8.25
CA GLU A 102 18.57 20.75 -7.79
C GLU A 102 19.57 21.28 -6.76
N GLY A 103 20.24 22.37 -7.09
CA GLY A 103 21.19 23.03 -6.20
C GLY A 103 20.51 23.74 -5.02
N ARG A 104 21.26 24.04 -3.96
CA ARG A 104 20.77 24.86 -2.83
C ARG A 104 20.37 26.27 -3.26
N ASP A 105 20.94 26.77 -4.36
CA ASP A 105 20.60 28.07 -4.97
C ASP A 105 19.24 28.06 -5.72
N GLY A 106 18.54 26.92 -5.70
CA GLY A 106 17.26 26.71 -6.40
C GLY A 106 17.41 26.52 -7.91
N SER A 107 18.62 26.45 -8.44
CA SER A 107 18.83 26.17 -9.87
C SER A 107 18.85 24.68 -10.15
N LEU A 108 18.23 24.30 -11.27
CA LEU A 108 18.28 22.93 -11.78
C LEU A 108 19.55 22.78 -12.62
N ARG A 109 20.33 21.74 -12.34
CA ARG A 109 21.56 21.36 -13.04
C ARG A 109 21.29 20.10 -13.84
N ILE A 110 21.66 20.12 -15.10
CA ILE A 110 21.34 19.08 -16.07
C ILE A 110 22.63 18.66 -16.76
N GLY A 111 22.98 17.39 -16.65
CA GLY A 111 24.14 16.81 -17.34
C GLY A 111 23.81 16.47 -18.78
N THR A 112 24.79 16.55 -19.67
CA THR A 112 24.65 16.13 -21.07
C THR A 112 25.78 15.18 -21.49
N GLU A 113 25.56 14.42 -22.56
CA GLU A 113 26.60 13.55 -23.14
C GLU A 113 27.62 14.33 -23.98
N ASP A 114 27.25 15.48 -24.54
CA ASP A 114 27.99 16.12 -25.62
C ASP A 114 28.22 17.64 -25.47
N ARG A 115 27.53 18.31 -24.53
CA ARG A 115 27.56 19.78 -24.39
C ARG A 115 27.83 20.28 -22.96
N GLY A 116 28.33 19.41 -22.09
CA GLY A 116 28.69 19.77 -20.73
C GLY A 116 27.48 19.90 -19.81
N LEU A 117 27.50 20.91 -18.95
CA LEU A 117 26.51 21.13 -17.91
C LEU A 117 25.54 22.24 -18.30
N ILE A 118 24.24 21.99 -18.22
CA ILE A 118 23.21 23.01 -18.39
C ILE A 118 22.69 23.42 -17.02
N ARG A 119 22.52 24.72 -16.80
CA ARG A 119 21.85 25.30 -15.63
C ARG A 119 20.55 25.95 -16.06
N TYR A 120 19.48 25.66 -15.33
CA TYR A 120 18.19 26.31 -15.44
C TYR A 120 17.90 27.12 -14.18
N ARG A 121 17.66 28.43 -14.34
CA ARG A 121 17.27 29.35 -13.26
C ARG A 121 16.46 30.49 -13.84
N GLU A 122 15.43 30.95 -13.13
CA GLU A 122 14.59 32.10 -13.55
C GLU A 122 14.05 31.97 -14.98
N ARG A 123 13.69 30.75 -15.40
CA ARG A 123 13.21 30.40 -16.75
C ARG A 123 14.25 30.50 -17.87
N GLY A 124 15.52 30.78 -17.56
CA GLY A 124 16.63 30.80 -18.50
C GLY A 124 17.48 29.53 -18.42
N PHE A 125 18.01 29.10 -19.57
CA PHE A 125 19.01 28.03 -19.66
C PHE A 125 20.38 28.62 -20.01
N THR A 126 21.42 28.17 -19.30
CA THR A 126 22.83 28.52 -19.55
C THR A 126 23.62 27.23 -19.66
N THR A 127 24.49 27.11 -20.66
CA THR A 127 25.32 25.91 -20.88
C THR A 127 26.77 26.24 -20.55
N TYR A 128 27.43 25.37 -19.80
CA TYR A 128 28.84 25.40 -19.47
C TYR A 128 29.52 24.20 -20.12
N THR A 129 30.62 24.44 -20.81
CA THR A 129 31.37 23.49 -21.62
C THR A 129 32.83 23.42 -21.16
N THR A 130 33.68 22.81 -21.98
CA THR A 130 35.13 22.89 -21.82
C THR A 130 35.68 24.31 -21.86
N GLU A 131 34.99 25.26 -22.50
CA GLU A 131 35.38 26.68 -22.52
C GLU A 131 35.32 27.31 -21.11
N GLU A 132 34.36 26.89 -20.28
CA GLU A 132 34.19 27.31 -18.89
C GLU A 132 35.00 26.45 -17.89
N GLY A 133 35.95 25.66 -18.40
CA GLY A 133 36.91 24.90 -17.60
C GLY A 133 36.52 23.46 -17.29
N LEU A 134 35.39 22.94 -17.80
CA LEU A 134 35.10 21.51 -17.69
C LEU A 134 36.19 20.69 -18.39
N LYS A 135 36.59 19.57 -17.81
CA LYS A 135 37.53 18.67 -18.50
C LYS A 135 36.91 17.89 -19.64
N SER A 136 35.59 17.67 -19.62
CA SER A 136 34.86 16.99 -20.67
C SER A 136 33.43 17.49 -20.73
N ASN A 137 32.87 17.54 -21.94
CA ASN A 137 31.45 17.84 -22.16
C ASN A 137 30.52 16.65 -21.85
N TRP A 138 31.07 15.48 -21.49
CA TRP A 138 30.28 14.35 -21.04
C TRP A 138 30.14 14.37 -19.52
N ILE A 139 28.92 14.60 -19.04
CA ILE A 139 28.56 14.70 -17.63
C ILE A 139 27.85 13.43 -17.18
N TRP A 140 28.35 12.80 -16.11
CA TRP A 140 27.80 11.57 -15.55
C TRP A 140 26.86 11.81 -14.37
N ALA A 141 27.28 12.70 -13.48
CA ALA A 141 26.57 12.97 -12.24
C ALA A 141 26.91 14.37 -11.73
N ILE A 142 25.97 14.93 -10.99
CA ILE A 142 26.05 16.27 -10.41
C ILE A 142 25.59 16.14 -8.96
N THR A 143 26.28 16.82 -8.05
CA THR A 143 25.87 16.94 -6.64
C THR A 143 26.44 18.23 -6.05
N GLU A 144 26.05 18.55 -4.82
CA GLU A 144 26.75 19.51 -3.98
C GLU A 144 27.36 18.80 -2.76
N ASP A 145 28.50 19.30 -2.29
CA ASP A 145 29.07 18.89 -1.00
C ASP A 145 28.34 19.55 0.19
N ALA A 146 28.75 19.20 1.40
CA ALA A 146 28.20 19.79 2.63
C ALA A 146 28.36 21.32 2.70
N ALA A 147 29.44 21.87 2.11
CA ALA A 147 29.74 23.29 2.06
C ALA A 147 28.97 24.04 0.96
N GLY A 148 28.30 23.31 0.04
CA GLY A 148 27.53 23.88 -1.06
C GLY A 148 28.33 24.05 -2.35
N HIS A 149 29.56 23.54 -2.44
CA HIS A 149 30.26 23.53 -3.71
C HIS A 149 29.63 22.49 -4.63
N MET A 150 29.43 22.86 -5.89
CA MET A 150 28.89 21.92 -6.90
C MET A 150 30.03 21.05 -7.43
N LEU A 151 29.84 19.74 -7.36
CA LEU A 151 30.73 18.73 -7.94
C LEU A 151 30.07 18.10 -9.16
N VAL A 152 30.87 17.94 -10.20
CA VAL A 152 30.45 17.40 -11.49
C VAL A 152 31.38 16.26 -11.88
N LEU A 153 30.87 15.04 -11.93
CA LEU A 153 31.61 13.91 -12.49
C LEU A 153 31.54 13.97 -14.01
N THR A 154 32.70 14.13 -14.65
CA THR A 154 32.84 14.13 -16.10
C THR A 154 33.55 12.87 -16.58
N ARG A 155 33.58 12.62 -17.88
CA ARG A 155 34.39 11.54 -18.47
C ARG A 155 35.90 11.67 -18.17
N LEU A 156 36.41 12.84 -17.81
CA LEU A 156 37.85 13.10 -17.64
C LEU A 156 38.21 13.62 -16.23
N GLY A 157 37.35 13.41 -15.23
CA GLY A 157 37.60 13.88 -13.87
C GLY A 157 36.35 14.38 -13.16
N VAL A 158 36.46 14.46 -11.84
CA VAL A 158 35.54 15.25 -11.02
C VAL A 158 35.97 16.72 -11.07
N MET A 159 35.02 17.60 -11.30
CA MET A 159 35.20 19.05 -11.37
C MET A 159 34.42 19.71 -10.23
N ILE A 160 34.96 20.79 -9.67
CA ILE A 160 34.29 21.65 -8.69
C ILE A 160 33.97 22.98 -9.36
N TRP A 161 32.78 23.51 -9.15
CA TRP A 161 32.45 24.89 -9.49
C TRP A 161 32.91 25.84 -8.38
N ASN A 162 33.76 26.81 -8.72
CA ASN A 162 34.30 27.79 -7.78
C ASN A 162 33.68 29.19 -7.91
N GLU A 163 32.39 29.25 -8.28
CA GLU A 163 31.64 30.49 -8.59
C GLU A 163 31.97 31.15 -9.93
N GLU A 164 33.21 31.04 -10.42
CA GLU A 164 33.64 31.63 -11.70
C GLU A 164 33.84 30.61 -12.82
N ARG A 165 34.45 29.45 -12.52
CA ARG A 165 34.79 28.42 -13.50
C ARG A 165 34.81 27.02 -12.88
N PHE A 166 34.94 26.02 -13.74
CA PHE A 166 35.23 24.66 -13.27
C PHE A 166 36.73 24.48 -13.00
N ILE A 167 37.05 23.92 -11.84
CA ILE A 167 38.42 23.52 -11.46
C ILE A 167 38.45 22.03 -11.14
N PRO A 168 39.57 21.32 -11.39
CA PRO A 168 39.66 19.90 -11.05
C PRO A 168 39.54 19.68 -9.55
N TYR A 169 38.73 18.69 -9.14
CA TYR A 169 38.68 18.24 -7.76
C TYR A 169 40.05 17.70 -7.36
N ARG A 170 40.66 18.27 -6.32
CA ARG A 170 41.93 17.81 -5.78
C ARG A 170 41.67 17.00 -4.52
N SER A 171 42.16 15.77 -4.52
CA SER A 171 42.23 14.91 -3.35
C SER A 171 43.65 14.42 -3.16
N GLU A 172 43.99 14.09 -1.91
CA GLU A 172 45.31 13.57 -1.52
C GLU A 172 45.65 12.24 -2.25
N ASP A 173 44.63 11.50 -2.70
CA ASP A 173 44.75 10.23 -3.43
C ASP A 173 44.80 10.37 -4.98
N GLY A 174 44.81 11.59 -5.52
CA GLY A 174 45.16 11.82 -6.94
C GLY A 174 44.05 11.58 -7.97
N LEU A 175 42.78 11.56 -7.56
CA LEU A 175 41.59 11.32 -8.41
C LEU A 175 41.49 12.20 -9.68
N SER A 176 42.15 13.35 -9.70
CA SER A 176 42.02 14.39 -10.72
C SER A 176 42.51 14.07 -12.15
N LYS A 177 43.12 12.90 -12.43
CA LYS A 177 43.88 12.65 -13.67
C LYS A 177 43.35 11.55 -14.61
N ARG A 178 42.14 11.01 -14.41
CA ARG A 178 41.73 9.74 -15.06
C ARG A 178 40.55 9.85 -16.02
N ILE A 179 40.47 8.87 -16.94
CA ILE A 179 39.41 8.72 -17.97
C ILE A 179 38.41 7.68 -17.47
N TYR A 180 37.13 8.02 -17.43
CA TYR A 180 36.06 7.17 -16.90
C TYR A 180 35.19 6.61 -18.03
N ASN A 181 34.94 5.31 -18.05
CA ASN A 181 34.06 4.66 -19.03
C ASN A 181 32.73 4.23 -18.39
N TRP A 182 31.70 4.01 -19.21
CA TRP A 182 30.35 3.60 -18.76
C TRP A 182 30.31 2.44 -17.75
N PRO A 183 31.15 1.38 -17.82
CA PRO A 183 31.15 0.25 -16.88
C PRO A 183 31.64 0.58 -15.46
N ASP A 184 32.19 1.77 -15.26
CA ASP A 184 32.86 2.17 -14.02
C ASP A 184 31.91 2.92 -13.06
N ARG A 185 30.69 3.25 -13.50
CA ARG A 185 29.73 4.05 -12.72
C ARG A 185 28.93 3.16 -11.77
N LEU A 186 28.70 3.67 -10.56
CA LEU A 186 27.82 3.02 -9.60
C LEU A 186 26.67 3.91 -9.11
N GLY A 187 26.66 5.22 -9.36
CA GLY A 187 25.55 6.09 -8.91
C GLY A 187 26.05 7.28 -8.10
N GLY A 188 25.38 8.43 -8.25
CA GLY A 188 25.91 9.71 -7.76
C GLY A 188 27.34 9.96 -8.28
N LEU A 189 28.23 10.46 -7.41
CA LEU A 189 29.65 10.62 -7.72
C LEU A 189 30.49 9.35 -7.51
N SER A 190 29.90 8.21 -7.14
CA SER A 190 30.65 6.99 -6.83
C SER A 190 31.00 6.20 -8.09
N PHE A 191 32.24 5.74 -8.18
CA PHE A 191 32.77 5.02 -9.33
C PHE A 191 33.84 4.00 -8.95
N PHE A 192 34.16 3.12 -9.89
CA PHE A 192 35.14 2.06 -9.79
C PHE A 192 36.24 2.28 -10.83
N ASP A 193 37.51 2.25 -10.43
CA ASP A 193 38.63 2.47 -11.36
C ASP A 193 39.81 1.56 -11.01
N ASP A 194 40.34 0.82 -11.99
CA ASP A 194 41.56 0.00 -11.88
C ASP A 194 41.69 -0.77 -10.55
N GLN A 195 40.58 -1.34 -10.05
CA GLN A 195 40.44 -2.14 -8.81
C GLN A 195 40.09 -1.39 -7.52
N VAL A 196 39.91 -0.07 -7.61
CA VAL A 196 39.63 0.81 -6.49
C VAL A 196 38.20 1.34 -6.56
N LEU A 197 37.46 1.19 -5.47
CA LEU A 197 36.15 1.81 -5.34
C LEU A 197 36.30 3.18 -4.67
N HIS A 198 35.76 4.20 -5.31
CA HIS A 198 35.66 5.54 -4.74
C HIS A 198 34.20 5.86 -4.43
N VAL A 199 33.92 6.12 -3.16
CA VAL A 199 32.58 6.47 -2.66
C VAL A 199 32.61 7.89 -2.14
N PHE A 200 31.79 8.76 -2.73
CA PHE A 200 31.61 10.10 -2.20
C PHE A 200 30.61 10.07 -1.05
N ASP A 201 31.02 10.49 0.14
CA ASP A 201 30.16 10.44 1.34
C ASP A 201 29.33 11.71 1.60
N GLY A 202 29.42 12.68 0.69
CA GLY A 202 28.81 14.02 0.80
C GLY A 202 29.80 15.11 1.24
N ARG A 203 30.99 14.72 1.71
CA ARG A 203 32.07 15.66 2.07
C ARG A 203 33.34 15.35 1.28
N ALA A 204 33.73 14.09 1.21
CA ALA A 204 34.95 13.66 0.54
C ALA A 204 34.78 12.29 -0.10
N PHE A 205 35.74 11.92 -0.95
CA PHE A 205 35.85 10.56 -1.46
C PHE A 205 36.53 9.66 -0.42
N ARG A 206 35.94 8.50 -0.19
CA ARG A 206 36.56 7.37 0.51
C ARG A 206 36.94 6.32 -0.50
N THR A 207 38.14 5.77 -0.31
CA THR A 207 38.77 4.87 -1.27
C THR A 207 38.91 3.48 -0.65
N TYR A 208 38.41 2.47 -1.33
CA TYR A 208 38.41 1.08 -0.86
C TYR A 208 39.25 0.22 -1.80
N ASN A 209 40.39 -0.27 -1.31
CA ASN A 209 41.40 -1.01 -2.08
C ASN A 209 41.41 -2.53 -1.83
N GLU A 210 40.70 -3.04 -0.81
CA GLU A 210 40.79 -4.45 -0.40
C GLU A 210 39.97 -5.38 -1.31
N ASP A 211 40.61 -6.05 -2.28
CA ASP A 211 40.15 -7.23 -3.05
C ASP A 211 38.67 -7.26 -3.51
N LEU A 212 38.07 -6.08 -3.67
CA LEU A 212 36.67 -5.86 -4.07
C LEU A 212 36.35 -6.48 -5.42
N ARG A 213 37.32 -6.53 -6.32
CA ARG A 213 37.21 -7.18 -7.64
C ARG A 213 36.80 -8.65 -7.54
N PHE A 214 37.32 -9.39 -6.55
CA PHE A 214 37.04 -10.82 -6.39
C PHE A 214 35.68 -11.07 -5.75
N LYS A 215 35.27 -10.20 -4.82
CA LYS A 215 34.01 -10.36 -4.09
C LYS A 215 32.79 -9.86 -4.88
N VAL A 216 32.94 -8.75 -5.61
CA VAL A 216 31.84 -8.04 -6.28
C VAL A 216 31.76 -8.28 -7.79
N LYS A 217 32.86 -8.63 -8.46
CA LYS A 217 32.93 -8.91 -9.92
C LYS A 217 32.09 -7.95 -10.78
N LYS A 218 32.66 -6.78 -11.12
CA LYS A 218 32.07 -5.76 -12.02
C LYS A 218 30.72 -5.25 -11.50
N PRO A 219 30.69 -4.48 -10.41
CA PRO A 219 29.44 -3.92 -9.92
C PRO A 219 28.75 -3.05 -10.99
N THR A 220 27.43 -3.05 -11.02
CA THR A 220 26.63 -2.27 -11.99
C THR A 220 25.92 -1.07 -11.37
N ASP A 221 25.73 -1.07 -10.05
CA ASP A 221 25.06 0.00 -9.30
C ASP A 221 25.49 -0.03 -7.81
N ILE A 222 25.40 1.10 -7.12
CA ILE A 222 25.62 1.29 -5.68
C ILE A 222 24.51 2.15 -5.09
N LEU A 223 24.03 1.73 -3.92
CA LEU A 223 23.10 2.48 -3.10
C LEU A 223 23.68 2.61 -1.69
N LYS A 224 23.69 3.83 -1.15
CA LYS A 224 23.93 4.05 0.28
C LYS A 224 22.58 4.13 0.97
N ASP A 225 22.33 3.21 1.91
CA ASP A 225 21.10 3.22 2.69
C ASP A 225 21.12 4.29 3.80
N GLN A 226 19.95 4.54 4.40
CA GLN A 226 19.75 5.51 5.47
C GLN A 226 20.63 5.24 6.73
N HIS A 227 21.13 4.02 6.89
CA HIS A 227 22.01 3.63 8.00
C HIS A 227 23.49 3.75 7.62
N GLY A 228 23.80 4.26 6.42
CA GLY A 228 25.16 4.41 5.91
C GLY A 228 25.77 3.12 5.37
N THR A 229 25.00 2.05 5.26
CA THR A 229 25.43 0.79 4.64
C THR A 229 25.47 0.95 3.14
N LEU A 230 26.49 0.39 2.49
CA LEU A 230 26.60 0.39 1.04
C LEU A 230 26.07 -0.93 0.48
N TRP A 231 25.23 -0.84 -0.53
CA TRP A 231 24.65 -1.96 -1.26
C TRP A 231 25.15 -1.89 -2.70
N PHE A 232 25.69 -2.98 -3.20
CA PHE A 232 26.22 -3.11 -4.56
C PHE A 232 25.47 -4.21 -5.28
N VAL A 233 25.26 -4.05 -6.57
CA VAL A 233 24.83 -5.16 -7.40
C VAL A 233 25.99 -5.67 -8.24
N ALA A 234 26.22 -6.98 -8.17
CA ALA A 234 27.14 -7.71 -9.03
C ALA A 234 26.46 -8.14 -10.35
N LYS A 235 27.25 -8.35 -11.41
CA LYS A 235 26.75 -8.78 -12.73
C LYS A 235 26.00 -10.11 -12.75
N ASP A 236 26.16 -10.95 -11.73
CA ASP A 236 25.50 -12.24 -11.58
C ASP A 236 24.23 -12.15 -10.71
N ALA A 237 23.60 -10.96 -10.69
CA ALA A 237 22.38 -10.66 -9.92
C ALA A 237 22.52 -10.85 -8.39
N ARG A 238 23.75 -10.83 -7.85
CA ARG A 238 23.97 -10.82 -6.40
C ARG A 238 23.94 -9.40 -5.84
N LEU A 239 23.29 -9.26 -4.70
CA LEU A 239 23.32 -8.05 -3.90
C LEU A 239 24.42 -8.19 -2.84
N ILE A 240 25.34 -7.24 -2.77
CA ILE A 240 26.46 -7.25 -1.84
C ILE A 240 26.32 -6.09 -0.90
N ARG A 241 26.37 -6.36 0.39
CA ARG A 241 26.28 -5.37 1.46
C ARG A 241 27.66 -5.15 2.05
N LEU A 242 28.09 -3.90 2.16
CA LEU A 242 29.25 -3.46 2.92
C LEU A 242 28.78 -2.64 4.11
N LYS A 243 28.90 -3.23 5.30
CA LYS A 243 28.55 -2.60 6.58
C LYS A 243 29.74 -2.73 7.52
N ASP A 244 30.20 -1.61 8.08
CA ASP A 244 31.31 -1.58 9.05
C ASP A 244 32.58 -2.30 8.55
N GLY A 245 32.89 -2.17 7.25
CA GLY A 245 34.03 -2.84 6.60
C GLY A 245 33.79 -4.32 6.24
N VAL A 246 32.67 -4.91 6.67
CA VAL A 246 32.33 -6.31 6.42
C VAL A 246 31.47 -6.46 5.16
N PHE A 247 31.92 -7.31 4.24
CA PHE A 247 31.18 -7.69 3.05
C PHE A 247 30.28 -8.91 3.32
N SER A 248 29.01 -8.81 2.93
CA SER A 248 28.05 -9.93 2.91
C SER A 248 27.43 -10.03 1.52
N SER A 249 27.33 -11.23 0.96
CA SER A 249 26.71 -11.47 -0.34
C SER A 249 25.34 -12.14 -0.16
N TYR A 250 24.35 -11.66 -0.87
CA TYR A 250 22.97 -12.16 -0.87
C TYR A 250 22.61 -12.60 -2.29
N ALA A 251 22.12 -13.83 -2.41
CA ALA A 251 21.40 -14.23 -3.60
C ALA A 251 20.03 -13.54 -3.59
N ILE A 252 19.67 -12.87 -4.68
CA ILE A 252 18.32 -12.34 -4.84
C ILE A 252 17.44 -13.46 -5.38
N ASN A 253 16.85 -14.25 -4.47
CA ASN A 253 15.91 -15.30 -4.85
C ASN A 253 14.70 -14.68 -5.56
N GLY A 254 14.38 -15.19 -6.76
CA GLY A 254 13.27 -14.67 -7.58
C GLY A 254 13.71 -13.85 -8.80
N LEU A 255 14.99 -13.46 -8.89
CA LEU A 255 15.58 -13.01 -10.15
C LEU A 255 16.42 -14.13 -10.77
N PRO A 256 16.40 -14.29 -12.10
CA PRO A 256 17.29 -15.23 -12.75
C PRO A 256 18.76 -14.73 -12.68
N PRO A 257 19.77 -15.63 -12.64
CA PRO A 257 21.18 -15.24 -12.49
C PRO A 257 21.71 -14.30 -13.58
N GLU A 258 21.10 -14.33 -14.76
CA GLU A 258 21.41 -13.44 -15.90
C GLU A 258 20.70 -12.09 -15.85
N ALA A 259 19.89 -11.83 -14.82
CA ALA A 259 19.19 -10.56 -14.66
C ALA A 259 20.20 -9.42 -14.52
N ILE A 260 20.06 -8.41 -15.37
CA ILE A 260 20.85 -7.19 -15.31
C ILE A 260 20.05 -6.16 -14.52
N ILE A 261 20.52 -5.83 -13.32
CA ILE A 261 19.94 -4.75 -12.51
C ILE A 261 20.50 -3.42 -13.00
N THR A 262 19.61 -2.47 -13.19
CA THR A 262 19.85 -1.17 -13.82
C THR A 262 19.50 0.00 -12.92
N ALA A 263 18.78 -0.22 -11.83
CA ALA A 263 18.49 0.79 -10.82
C ALA A 263 18.30 0.15 -9.44
N LEU A 264 18.87 0.78 -8.41
CA LEU A 264 18.58 0.52 -7.00
C LEU A 264 18.04 1.77 -6.33
N PHE A 265 17.01 1.62 -5.51
CA PHE A 265 16.44 2.73 -4.75
C PHE A 265 15.91 2.24 -3.40
N GLN A 266 16.26 2.90 -2.30
CA GLN A 266 15.65 2.63 -1.00
C GLN A 266 14.48 3.57 -0.77
N GLU A 267 13.29 3.03 -0.52
CA GLU A 267 12.13 3.81 -0.09
C GLU A 267 12.30 4.26 1.37
N GLN A 268 11.58 5.30 1.79
CA GLN A 268 11.64 5.83 3.16
C GLN A 268 11.39 4.79 4.26
N GLN A 269 10.57 3.76 4.02
CA GLN A 269 10.31 2.70 4.98
C GLN A 269 11.40 1.61 5.02
N GLY A 270 12.44 1.74 4.19
CA GLY A 270 13.66 0.95 4.24
C GLY A 270 13.75 -0.20 3.22
N ALA A 271 12.67 -0.53 2.52
CA ALA A 271 12.72 -1.54 1.45
C ALA A 271 13.53 -1.05 0.25
N ILE A 272 14.14 -1.98 -0.48
CA ILE A 272 14.97 -1.69 -1.64
C ILE A 272 14.21 -2.08 -2.90
N TRP A 273 13.90 -1.11 -3.75
CA TRP A 273 13.39 -1.30 -5.09
C TRP A 273 14.54 -1.59 -6.06
N ILE A 274 14.30 -2.55 -6.95
CA ILE A 274 15.25 -3.10 -7.90
C ILE A 274 14.64 -3.00 -9.30
N GLY A 275 15.20 -2.15 -10.13
CA GLY A 275 14.89 -2.07 -11.54
C GLY A 275 15.82 -2.98 -12.35
N THR A 276 15.27 -3.70 -13.33
CA THR A 276 16.06 -4.60 -14.18
C THR A 276 15.92 -4.25 -15.65
N ALA A 277 16.89 -4.65 -16.48
CA ALA A 277 16.89 -4.37 -17.91
C ALA A 277 15.86 -5.19 -18.70
N ARG A 278 15.44 -6.36 -18.20
CA ARG A 278 14.58 -7.31 -18.94
C ARG A 278 13.56 -8.08 -18.09
N HIS A 279 13.58 -7.90 -16.78
CA HIS A 279 12.75 -8.67 -15.84
C HIS A 279 11.85 -7.76 -14.99
N GLY A 280 11.67 -6.50 -15.40
CA GLY A 280 10.79 -5.57 -14.74
C GLY A 280 11.31 -4.99 -13.43
N LEU A 281 10.37 -4.80 -12.50
CA LEU A 281 10.54 -4.16 -11.20
C LEU A 281 10.38 -5.18 -10.06
N GLY A 282 11.31 -5.18 -9.12
CA GLY A 282 11.25 -5.93 -7.88
C GLY A 282 11.35 -5.05 -6.64
N ARG A 283 10.81 -5.52 -5.52
CA ARG A 283 10.97 -4.90 -4.19
C ARG A 283 11.49 -5.93 -3.20
N LEU A 284 12.66 -5.66 -2.64
CA LEU A 284 13.32 -6.45 -1.63
C LEU A 284 13.03 -5.87 -0.25
N GLN A 285 12.36 -6.65 0.60
CA GLN A 285 12.10 -6.32 2.00
C GLN A 285 12.36 -7.55 2.86
N ASP A 286 13.17 -7.40 3.92
CA ASP A 286 13.48 -8.48 4.87
C ASP A 286 13.96 -9.78 4.21
N GLY A 287 14.75 -9.65 3.14
CA GLY A 287 15.29 -10.78 2.36
C GLY A 287 14.30 -11.41 1.38
N THR A 288 13.06 -10.95 1.34
CA THR A 288 12.02 -11.42 0.42
C THR A 288 11.90 -10.48 -0.76
N LEU A 289 12.02 -11.02 -1.98
CA LEU A 289 11.81 -10.27 -3.21
C LEU A 289 10.38 -10.48 -3.73
N THR A 290 9.67 -9.39 -3.96
CA THR A 290 8.40 -9.38 -4.68
C THR A 290 8.62 -8.80 -6.08
N ILE A 291 8.22 -9.52 -7.13
CA ILE A 291 8.27 -9.03 -8.52
C ILE A 291 6.89 -8.48 -8.90
N TYR A 292 6.87 -7.28 -9.49
CA TYR A 292 5.65 -6.62 -9.95
C TYR A 292 5.42 -6.88 -11.44
N SER A 293 4.45 -7.72 -11.75
CA SER A 293 4.12 -8.17 -13.12
C SER A 293 3.58 -7.05 -14.03
N GLU A 294 3.16 -5.94 -13.43
CA GLU A 294 2.65 -4.72 -14.04
C GLU A 294 3.76 -3.95 -14.79
N VAL A 295 5.03 -4.16 -14.40
CA VAL A 295 6.21 -3.56 -15.03
C VAL A 295 7.04 -4.68 -15.63
N LYS A 296 6.96 -4.85 -16.95
CA LYS A 296 7.70 -5.91 -17.67
C LYS A 296 8.93 -5.40 -18.42
N ASP A 297 8.93 -4.12 -18.76
CA ASP A 297 10.02 -3.50 -19.53
C ASP A 297 11.23 -3.18 -18.66
N SER A 298 12.32 -2.76 -19.31
CA SER A 298 13.53 -2.22 -18.72
C SER A 298 13.22 -1.06 -17.77
N VAL A 299 13.65 -1.15 -16.52
CA VAL A 299 13.52 -0.06 -15.54
C VAL A 299 14.86 0.66 -15.43
N ARG A 300 14.89 1.96 -15.76
CA ARG A 300 16.12 2.77 -15.80
C ARG A 300 16.23 3.79 -14.68
N ALA A 301 15.10 4.23 -14.14
CA ALA A 301 15.06 5.21 -13.08
C ALA A 301 13.97 4.84 -12.05
N ILE A 302 14.28 5.01 -10.78
CA ILE A 302 13.35 4.86 -9.66
C ILE A 302 13.57 6.07 -8.75
N TYR A 303 12.50 6.75 -8.38
CA TYR A 303 12.55 7.95 -7.56
C TYR A 303 11.32 8.03 -6.66
N GLU A 304 11.50 8.33 -5.37
CA GLU A 304 10.39 8.64 -4.46
C GLU A 304 10.29 10.16 -4.33
N ASP A 305 9.08 10.69 -4.55
CA ASP A 305 8.80 12.10 -4.30
C ASP A 305 8.55 12.38 -2.82
N ARG A 306 8.35 13.67 -2.48
CA ARG A 306 8.14 14.10 -1.09
C ARG A 306 6.84 13.59 -0.46
N GLU A 307 5.89 13.13 -1.28
CA GLU A 307 4.60 12.59 -0.83
C GLU A 307 4.68 11.07 -0.59
N GLY A 308 5.85 10.46 -0.77
CA GLY A 308 6.03 9.01 -0.66
C GLY A 308 5.53 8.25 -1.88
N THR A 309 5.27 8.95 -2.99
CA THR A 309 4.88 8.33 -4.25
C THR A 309 6.12 7.96 -5.05
N LEU A 310 6.15 6.73 -5.56
CA LEU A 310 7.25 6.22 -6.35
C LEU A 310 7.02 6.50 -7.84
N TRP A 311 8.07 6.93 -8.53
CA TRP A 311 8.11 7.21 -9.96
C TRP A 311 9.13 6.31 -10.61
N ILE A 312 8.69 5.55 -11.61
CA ILE A 312 9.48 4.55 -12.31
C ILE A 312 9.62 4.97 -13.77
N GLY A 313 10.84 5.24 -14.22
CA GLY A 313 11.18 5.39 -15.62
C GLY A 313 11.46 4.03 -16.22
N ALA A 314 10.54 3.55 -17.06
CA ALA A 314 10.63 2.26 -17.73
C ALA A 314 10.70 2.44 -19.26
N GLY A 315 11.08 1.38 -19.99
CA GLY A 315 11.17 1.44 -21.46
C GLY A 315 9.83 1.72 -22.15
N ASP A 316 8.72 1.44 -21.46
CA ASP A 316 7.36 1.71 -21.90
C ASP A 316 6.81 3.07 -21.45
N GLY A 317 7.57 3.86 -20.69
CA GLY A 317 7.20 5.21 -20.28
C GLY A 317 7.45 5.52 -18.81
N LEU A 318 6.73 6.52 -18.28
CA LEU A 318 6.78 6.91 -16.89
C LEU A 318 5.63 6.28 -16.12
N ARG A 319 5.92 5.61 -15.01
CA ARG A 319 4.91 5.02 -14.13
C ARG A 319 4.91 5.70 -12.77
N ARG A 320 3.73 5.91 -12.22
CA ARG A 320 3.52 6.34 -10.84
C ARG A 320 3.02 5.15 -10.03
N VAL A 321 3.63 4.91 -8.89
CA VAL A 321 3.37 3.78 -8.00
C VAL A 321 3.00 4.35 -6.63
N ARG A 322 1.73 4.21 -6.26
CA ARG A 322 1.20 4.72 -5.00
C ARG A 322 0.86 3.57 -4.08
N ARG A 323 1.31 3.66 -2.83
CA ARG A 323 0.88 2.74 -1.79
C ARG A 323 -0.61 2.98 -1.51
N GLN A 324 -1.38 1.91 -1.52
CA GLN A 324 -2.73 1.87 -1.01
C GLN A 324 -2.70 1.09 0.31
N ASP A 325 -3.11 1.74 1.39
CA ASP A 325 -3.28 1.09 2.69
C ASP A 325 -4.57 0.26 2.68
N ILE A 326 -4.56 -0.83 1.93
CA ILE A 326 -5.67 -1.78 1.88
C ILE A 326 -5.50 -2.78 3.02
N THR A 327 -6.38 -2.68 4.02
CA THR A 327 -6.54 -3.74 5.03
C THR A 327 -7.65 -4.68 4.60
N VAL A 328 -7.33 -5.97 4.47
CA VAL A 328 -8.31 -7.02 4.12
C VAL A 328 -8.76 -7.71 5.41
N TYR A 329 -10.05 -7.65 5.71
CA TYR A 329 -10.68 -8.40 6.81
C TYR A 329 -11.42 -9.63 6.27
N ALA A 330 -11.26 -10.77 6.94
CA ALA A 330 -11.90 -12.04 6.61
C ALA A 330 -12.50 -12.71 7.85
N GLU A 331 -13.09 -13.91 7.67
CA GLU A 331 -13.69 -14.71 8.76
C GLU A 331 -12.71 -14.98 9.91
N LYS A 332 -11.43 -15.18 9.59
CA LYS A 332 -10.37 -15.39 10.58
C LYS A 332 -10.15 -14.18 11.50
N ASP A 333 -10.51 -12.98 11.05
CA ASP A 333 -10.33 -11.72 11.76
C ASP A 333 -11.58 -11.37 12.60
N GLY A 334 -12.65 -12.16 12.48
CA GLY A 334 -13.90 -11.99 13.22
C GLY A 334 -15.08 -11.47 12.39
N LEU A 335 -14.90 -11.21 11.09
CA LEU A 335 -15.99 -10.82 10.18
C LEU A 335 -16.87 -12.03 9.81
N LEU A 336 -18.14 -12.04 10.23
CA LEU A 336 -19.07 -13.10 9.83
C LEU A 336 -19.86 -12.73 8.59
N GLY A 337 -19.80 -13.60 7.58
CA GLY A 337 -20.49 -13.44 6.30
C GLY A 337 -19.61 -12.73 5.27
N ARG A 338 -19.12 -13.47 4.27
CA ARG A 338 -18.24 -12.93 3.21
C ARG A 338 -18.91 -11.91 2.29
N SER A 339 -20.24 -11.91 2.25
CA SER A 339 -21.04 -10.98 1.45
C SER A 339 -21.50 -9.81 2.33
N VAL A 340 -20.70 -8.76 2.35
CA VAL A 340 -21.07 -7.46 2.95
C VAL A 340 -21.94 -6.71 1.96
N ASN A 341 -23.17 -6.38 2.36
CA ASN A 341 -24.14 -5.64 1.55
C ASN A 341 -24.13 -4.14 1.83
N SER A 342 -23.77 -3.74 3.06
CA SER A 342 -23.77 -2.35 3.48
C SER A 342 -22.65 -2.07 4.46
N ILE A 343 -22.08 -0.87 4.35
CA ILE A 343 -21.05 -0.30 5.21
C ILE A 343 -21.55 1.05 5.71
N PHE A 344 -21.58 1.25 7.02
CA PHE A 344 -22.01 2.48 7.66
C PHE A 344 -21.00 2.89 8.74
N GLU A 345 -20.48 4.11 8.66
CA GLU A 345 -19.66 4.70 9.73
C GLU A 345 -20.55 5.52 10.66
N ASP A 346 -20.47 5.24 11.96
CA ASP A 346 -21.19 6.03 12.96
C ASP A 346 -20.40 7.26 13.42
N ARG A 347 -21.05 8.13 14.19
CA ARG A 347 -20.45 9.38 14.68
C ARG A 347 -19.29 9.18 15.66
N GLU A 348 -19.09 7.96 16.17
CA GLU A 348 -17.99 7.60 17.08
C GLU A 348 -16.84 6.91 16.34
N GLY A 349 -16.89 6.83 15.01
CA GLY A 349 -15.87 6.22 14.16
C GLY A 349 -15.92 4.69 14.11
N SER A 350 -17.01 4.06 14.60
CA SER A 350 -17.20 2.62 14.45
C SER A 350 -17.68 2.31 13.04
N ILE A 351 -17.13 1.27 12.41
CA ILE A 351 -17.58 0.79 11.11
C ILE A 351 -18.56 -0.37 11.30
N TRP A 352 -19.77 -0.21 10.79
CA TRP A 352 -20.84 -1.20 10.85
C TRP A 352 -21.04 -1.84 9.48
N LEU A 353 -21.10 -3.17 9.46
CA LEU A 353 -21.18 -3.97 8.24
C LEU A 353 -22.45 -4.82 8.30
N GLY A 354 -23.38 -4.53 7.39
CA GLY A 354 -24.54 -5.38 7.17
C GLY A 354 -24.20 -6.48 6.18
N THR A 355 -24.46 -7.74 6.53
CA THR A 355 -24.08 -8.90 5.70
C THR A 355 -25.30 -9.67 5.23
N TRP A 356 -25.14 -10.51 4.19
CA TRP A 356 -26.26 -11.26 3.60
C TRP A 356 -26.87 -12.31 4.55
N ARG A 357 -26.04 -12.95 5.39
CA ARG A 357 -26.47 -14.01 6.34
C ARG A 357 -25.69 -14.04 7.66
N GLY A 358 -24.68 -13.19 7.81
CA GLY A 358 -23.81 -13.16 8.99
C GLY A 358 -24.27 -12.19 10.07
N GLY A 359 -25.40 -11.51 9.87
CA GLY A 359 -25.90 -10.47 10.77
C GLY A 359 -25.22 -9.12 10.59
N LEU A 360 -25.28 -8.34 11.67
CA LEU A 360 -24.61 -7.05 11.78
C LEU A 360 -23.24 -7.26 12.42
N ASN A 361 -22.19 -6.73 11.80
CA ASN A 361 -20.84 -6.73 12.38
C ASN A 361 -20.42 -5.29 12.68
N ARG A 362 -19.71 -5.11 13.78
CA ARG A 362 -19.15 -3.82 14.21
C ARG A 362 -17.64 -3.95 14.34
N LEU A 363 -16.91 -3.10 13.62
CA LEU A 363 -15.47 -2.93 13.75
C LEU A 363 -15.19 -1.64 14.51
N LYS A 364 -14.55 -1.75 15.68
CA LYS A 364 -14.02 -0.63 16.45
C LYS A 364 -12.68 -1.00 17.03
N ASP A 365 -11.71 -0.10 16.94
CA ASP A 365 -10.35 -0.30 17.45
C ASP A 365 -9.70 -1.61 16.95
N GLY A 366 -9.98 -1.97 15.69
CA GLY A 366 -9.48 -3.20 15.06
C GLY A 366 -10.17 -4.50 15.52
N LYS A 367 -11.19 -4.41 16.39
CA LYS A 367 -11.91 -5.57 16.93
C LYS A 367 -13.32 -5.68 16.35
N PHE A 368 -13.68 -6.88 15.92
CA PHE A 368 -15.06 -7.21 15.53
C PHE A 368 -15.94 -7.60 16.72
N THR A 369 -17.15 -7.06 16.75
CA THR A 369 -18.29 -7.55 17.54
C THR A 369 -19.42 -7.92 16.60
N ARG A 370 -20.09 -9.04 16.85
CA ARG A 370 -21.16 -9.57 16.01
C ARG A 370 -22.50 -9.51 16.71
N TYR A 371 -23.55 -9.33 15.92
CA TYR A 371 -24.93 -9.39 16.37
C TYR A 371 -25.72 -10.24 15.38
N THR A 372 -26.37 -11.28 15.91
CA THR A 372 -27.16 -12.24 15.14
C THR A 372 -28.54 -12.40 15.75
N THR A 373 -29.40 -13.18 15.10
CA THR A 373 -30.71 -13.57 15.63
C THR A 373 -30.64 -14.26 16.99
N ASN A 374 -29.53 -14.94 17.30
CA ASN A 374 -29.33 -15.54 18.63
C ASN A 374 -29.10 -14.49 19.73
N ASP A 375 -28.67 -13.29 19.34
CA ASP A 375 -28.38 -12.17 20.23
C ASP A 375 -29.57 -11.19 20.33
N GLY A 376 -30.63 -11.41 19.56
CA GLY A 376 -31.83 -10.55 19.51
C GLY A 376 -31.97 -9.67 18.26
N LEU A 377 -31.09 -9.82 17.27
CA LEU A 377 -31.25 -9.20 15.95
C LEU A 377 -32.50 -9.76 15.25
N PHE A 378 -33.30 -8.92 14.59
CA PHE A 378 -34.50 -9.40 13.90
C PHE A 378 -34.20 -10.35 12.73
N ASN A 379 -33.12 -10.11 11.98
CA ASN A 379 -32.75 -10.91 10.82
C ASN A 379 -31.24 -10.84 10.54
N ASN A 380 -30.63 -11.96 10.16
CA ASN A 380 -29.20 -12.03 9.85
C ASN A 380 -28.82 -11.51 8.44
N GLY A 381 -29.81 -11.23 7.59
CA GLY A 381 -29.64 -10.54 6.32
C GLY A 381 -29.86 -9.04 6.48
N VAL A 382 -28.79 -8.27 6.57
CA VAL A 382 -28.83 -6.81 6.71
C VAL A 382 -28.45 -6.18 5.37
N PHE A 383 -29.41 -5.52 4.73
CA PHE A 383 -29.24 -4.96 3.38
C PHE A 383 -28.80 -3.51 3.39
N GLN A 384 -29.29 -2.71 4.34
CA GLN A 384 -28.89 -1.32 4.54
C GLN A 384 -28.89 -0.99 6.03
N ILE A 385 -28.06 -0.02 6.42
CA ILE A 385 -28.02 0.57 7.77
C ILE A 385 -28.17 2.09 7.63
N LEU A 386 -29.13 2.68 8.32
CA LEU A 386 -29.29 4.14 8.44
C LEU A 386 -29.45 4.53 9.91
N GLU A 387 -28.87 5.66 10.33
CA GLU A 387 -29.06 6.21 11.67
C GLU A 387 -30.04 7.38 11.65
N ASP A 388 -31.01 7.40 12.58
CA ASP A 388 -31.89 8.55 12.80
C ASP A 388 -31.32 9.55 13.83
N GLU A 389 -31.99 10.68 14.01
CA GLU A 389 -31.55 11.71 14.97
C GLU A 389 -31.75 11.32 16.44
N ARG A 390 -32.47 10.22 16.70
CA ARG A 390 -32.79 9.70 18.04
C ARG A 390 -31.82 8.59 18.46
N GLY A 391 -30.82 8.29 17.62
CA GLY A 391 -29.81 7.27 17.88
C GLY A 391 -30.30 5.83 17.65
N TYR A 392 -31.31 5.64 16.80
CA TYR A 392 -31.69 4.31 16.33
C TYR A 392 -31.01 4.00 15.00
N PHE A 393 -30.50 2.79 14.90
CA PHE A 393 -30.16 2.17 13.63
C PHE A 393 -31.40 1.52 13.05
N TRP A 394 -31.66 1.85 11.80
CA TRP A 394 -32.72 1.33 10.96
C TRP A 394 -32.10 0.44 9.90
N MET A 395 -32.52 -0.81 9.86
CA MET A 395 -31.97 -1.85 9.03
C MET A 395 -33.05 -2.49 8.18
N SER A 396 -32.78 -2.65 6.89
CA SER A 396 -33.66 -3.38 5.97
C SER A 396 -33.20 -4.82 5.80
N CYS A 397 -34.15 -5.73 5.58
CA CYS A 397 -33.92 -7.14 5.31
C CYS A 397 -35.01 -7.71 4.39
N ASN A 398 -34.90 -8.99 4.06
CA ASN A 398 -35.92 -9.69 3.27
C ASN A 398 -37.24 -9.94 4.02
N LEU A 399 -37.35 -9.56 5.30
CA LEU A 399 -38.55 -9.73 6.13
C LEU A 399 -39.14 -8.43 6.66
N GLY A 400 -38.57 -7.28 6.30
CA GLY A 400 -39.08 -5.97 6.71
C GLY A 400 -37.98 -4.95 6.94
N ILE A 401 -38.35 -3.89 7.63
CA ILE A 401 -37.42 -2.90 8.19
C ILE A 401 -37.49 -3.02 9.69
N TYR A 402 -36.37 -2.97 10.39
CA TYR A 402 -36.35 -3.04 11.84
C TYR A 402 -35.37 -2.02 12.42
N ARG A 403 -35.60 -1.65 13.67
CA ARG A 403 -34.74 -0.69 14.39
C ARG A 403 -34.20 -1.25 15.69
N ILE A 404 -33.01 -0.80 16.04
CA ILE A 404 -32.32 -1.08 17.31
C ILE A 404 -31.73 0.21 17.82
N LYS A 405 -31.78 0.45 19.13
CA LYS A 405 -31.12 1.61 19.72
C LYS A 405 -29.61 1.39 19.64
N ARG A 406 -28.85 2.31 19.04
CA ARG A 406 -27.39 2.18 18.88
C ARG A 406 -26.70 1.89 20.22
N GLN A 407 -27.17 2.54 21.28
CA GLN A 407 -26.66 2.32 22.64
C GLN A 407 -26.79 0.86 23.12
N GLU A 408 -27.84 0.12 22.75
CA GLU A 408 -27.95 -1.31 23.11
C GLU A 408 -26.90 -2.16 22.40
N LEU A 409 -26.62 -1.86 21.12
CA LEU A 409 -25.55 -2.54 20.39
C LEU A 409 -24.18 -2.30 21.06
N GLU A 410 -23.94 -1.06 21.51
CA GLU A 410 -22.73 -0.69 22.26
C GLU A 410 -22.66 -1.38 23.62
N ASP A 411 -23.75 -1.39 24.37
CA ASP A 411 -23.81 -2.01 25.70
C ASP A 411 -23.63 -3.54 25.60
N PHE A 412 -24.14 -4.17 24.54
CA PHE A 412 -23.88 -5.58 24.24
C PHE A 412 -22.40 -5.82 23.91
N ALA A 413 -21.78 -4.96 23.08
CA ALA A 413 -20.35 -5.07 22.76
C ALA A 413 -19.45 -4.91 24.00
N ALA A 414 -19.89 -4.08 24.96
CA ALA A 414 -19.24 -3.88 26.25
C ALA A 414 -19.56 -5.00 27.26
N GLY A 415 -20.41 -5.97 26.92
CA GLY A 415 -20.82 -7.06 27.81
C GLY A 415 -21.74 -6.63 28.96
N LYS A 416 -22.36 -5.45 28.89
CA LYS A 416 -23.30 -4.94 29.91
C LYS A 416 -24.68 -5.59 29.80
N ILE A 417 -25.06 -6.00 28.59
CA ILE A 417 -26.28 -6.74 28.29
C ILE A 417 -25.93 -7.96 27.44
N SER A 418 -26.75 -9.01 27.50
CA SER A 418 -26.56 -10.26 26.76
C SER A 418 -27.53 -10.46 25.60
N VAL A 419 -28.50 -9.56 25.44
CA VAL A 419 -29.52 -9.58 24.37
C VAL A 419 -29.83 -8.14 23.96
N ILE A 420 -30.00 -7.91 22.65
CA ILE A 420 -30.44 -6.63 22.07
C ILE A 420 -31.91 -6.70 21.66
N THR A 421 -32.60 -5.56 21.66
CA THR A 421 -34.02 -5.52 21.29
C THR A 421 -34.21 -4.96 19.88
N SER A 422 -34.82 -5.78 19.00
CA SER A 422 -35.22 -5.35 17.66
C SER A 422 -36.72 -5.07 17.58
N ILE A 423 -37.10 -3.92 17.00
CA ILE A 423 -38.50 -3.60 16.68
C ILE A 423 -38.64 -3.62 15.16
N ALA A 424 -39.44 -4.55 14.63
CA ALA A 424 -39.63 -4.74 13.20
C ALA A 424 -40.96 -4.17 12.70
N TYR A 425 -40.95 -3.75 11.44
CA TYR A 425 -42.05 -3.18 10.70
C TYR A 425 -42.20 -3.92 9.38
N GLY A 426 -43.45 -4.20 9.00
CA GLY A 426 -43.79 -4.91 7.77
C GLY A 426 -45.16 -4.49 7.23
N LYS A 427 -45.84 -5.41 6.55
CA LYS A 427 -47.14 -5.13 5.92
C LYS A 427 -48.21 -4.64 6.90
N LYS A 428 -48.19 -5.14 8.13
CA LYS A 428 -49.14 -4.74 9.18
C LYS A 428 -48.94 -3.30 9.65
N ASP A 429 -47.76 -2.74 9.39
CA ASP A 429 -47.36 -1.38 9.79
C ASP A 429 -47.45 -0.39 8.62
N GLY A 430 -48.03 -0.81 7.49
CA GLY A 430 -48.30 0.04 6.32
C GLY A 430 -47.35 -0.15 5.14
N MET A 431 -46.39 -1.07 5.20
CA MET A 431 -45.54 -1.39 4.04
C MET A 431 -46.33 -2.17 2.98
N LEU A 432 -46.16 -1.84 1.69
CA LEU A 432 -46.80 -2.57 0.59
C LEU A 432 -46.21 -3.99 0.44
N SER A 433 -44.88 -4.11 0.56
CA SER A 433 -44.16 -5.37 0.69
C SER A 433 -43.25 -5.35 1.91
N ALA A 434 -43.09 -6.49 2.58
CA ALA A 434 -42.10 -6.65 3.64
C ALA A 434 -40.70 -6.92 3.06
N GLU A 435 -40.60 -7.41 1.83
CA GLU A 435 -39.31 -7.77 1.25
C GLU A 435 -38.60 -6.52 0.74
N CYS A 436 -37.55 -6.10 1.45
CA CYS A 436 -36.69 -5.01 1.01
C CYS A 436 -35.71 -5.51 -0.06
N ASN A 437 -35.41 -4.65 -1.03
CA ASN A 437 -34.37 -4.93 -2.01
C ASN A 437 -32.98 -4.66 -1.40
N GLY A 438 -32.00 -5.47 -1.77
CA GLY A 438 -30.62 -5.38 -1.27
C GLY A 438 -29.60 -5.94 -2.26
N GLY A 439 -28.35 -6.06 -1.82
CA GLY A 439 -27.24 -6.64 -2.60
C GLY A 439 -26.30 -5.60 -3.24
N HIS A 440 -26.67 -4.32 -3.24
CA HIS A 440 -25.80 -3.22 -3.66
C HIS A 440 -26.03 -2.01 -2.74
N GLN A 441 -24.96 -1.34 -2.32
CA GLN A 441 -25.04 -0.11 -1.53
C GLN A 441 -25.06 1.13 -2.45
N PRO A 442 -25.95 2.11 -2.20
CA PRO A 442 -26.93 2.17 -1.11
C PRO A 442 -28.26 1.47 -1.43
N ALA A 443 -28.75 0.64 -0.49
CA ALA A 443 -30.09 0.04 -0.51
C ALA A 443 -31.07 0.78 0.43
N GLY A 444 -30.96 2.11 0.47
CA GLY A 444 -31.79 3.02 1.23
C GLY A 444 -31.08 4.36 1.51
N VAL A 445 -31.83 5.41 1.84
CA VAL A 445 -31.26 6.75 2.04
C VAL A 445 -32.03 7.52 3.13
N ARG A 446 -31.31 8.36 3.88
CA ARG A 446 -31.91 9.37 4.77
C ARG A 446 -31.95 10.71 4.06
N THR A 447 -33.13 11.31 3.97
CA THR A 447 -33.32 12.65 3.39
C THR A 447 -32.98 13.74 4.40
N ARG A 448 -32.82 14.99 3.92
CA ARG A 448 -32.44 16.14 4.77
C ARG A 448 -33.45 16.46 5.87
N ASP A 449 -34.70 16.11 5.67
CA ASP A 449 -35.79 16.27 6.64
C ASP A 449 -35.89 15.09 7.63
N GLY A 450 -34.93 14.16 7.63
CA GLY A 450 -34.84 13.06 8.58
C GLY A 450 -35.62 11.79 8.19
N ARG A 451 -36.39 11.81 7.10
CA ARG A 451 -37.11 10.62 6.62
C ARG A 451 -36.15 9.57 6.05
N LEU A 452 -36.50 8.31 6.22
CA LEU A 452 -35.74 7.15 5.77
C LEU A 452 -36.50 6.46 4.64
N TRP A 453 -35.83 6.25 3.51
CA TRP A 453 -36.39 5.63 2.33
C TRP A 453 -35.72 4.30 2.07
N PHE A 454 -36.51 3.25 1.91
CA PHE A 454 -36.02 1.90 1.63
C PHE A 454 -36.74 1.34 0.39
N PRO A 455 -36.00 0.81 -0.61
CA PRO A 455 -36.63 0.11 -1.72
C PRO A 455 -37.15 -1.26 -1.26
N THR A 456 -38.36 -1.60 -1.71
CA THR A 456 -39.00 -2.91 -1.50
C THR A 456 -39.45 -3.48 -2.84
N GLN A 457 -39.88 -4.74 -2.86
CA GLN A 457 -40.42 -5.35 -4.10
C GLN A 457 -41.63 -4.58 -4.67
N ASP A 458 -42.46 -3.99 -3.81
CA ASP A 458 -43.69 -3.29 -4.20
C ASP A 458 -43.59 -1.77 -3.98
N GLY A 459 -42.47 -1.17 -4.38
CA GLY A 459 -42.22 0.27 -4.28
C GLY A 459 -41.33 0.67 -3.10
N ALA A 460 -41.40 1.93 -2.67
CA ALA A 460 -40.56 2.44 -1.59
C ALA A 460 -41.33 2.50 -0.26
N ALA A 461 -40.71 2.01 0.81
CA ALA A 461 -41.15 2.26 2.17
C ALA A 461 -40.51 3.56 2.67
N VAL A 462 -41.33 4.46 3.21
CA VAL A 462 -40.88 5.73 3.78
C VAL A 462 -41.22 5.74 5.26
N ILE A 463 -40.21 5.95 6.09
CA ILE A 463 -40.34 6.02 7.54
C ILE A 463 -39.99 7.45 7.94
N ASP A 464 -40.86 8.06 8.75
CA ASP A 464 -40.54 9.26 9.50
C ASP A 464 -40.27 8.86 10.96
N PRO A 465 -38.99 8.79 11.39
CA PRO A 465 -38.67 8.38 12.75
C PRO A 465 -39.20 9.33 13.84
N GLN A 466 -39.54 10.57 13.47
CA GLN A 466 -40.06 11.56 14.42
C GLN A 466 -41.52 11.31 14.80
N THR A 467 -42.31 10.65 13.94
CA THR A 467 -43.73 10.34 14.22
C THR A 467 -43.91 9.07 15.04
N ILE A 468 -42.87 8.26 15.21
CA ILE A 468 -42.99 6.98 15.91
C ILE A 468 -42.91 7.20 17.42
N GLU A 469 -44.02 6.96 18.10
CA GLU A 469 -44.09 6.94 19.57
C GLU A 469 -43.20 5.83 20.14
N ILE A 470 -42.38 6.19 21.13
CA ILE A 470 -41.62 5.22 21.93
C ILE A 470 -42.34 5.09 23.26
N LYS A 471 -43.17 4.05 23.40
CA LYS A 471 -43.84 3.77 24.67
C LYS A 471 -42.82 3.21 25.67
N ALA A 472 -42.65 3.90 26.79
CA ALA A 472 -41.67 3.53 27.82
C ALA A 472 -42.13 2.36 28.71
N GLN A 473 -43.41 2.00 28.68
CA GLN A 473 -43.95 0.85 29.43
C GLN A 473 -44.63 -0.13 28.47
N PRO A 474 -44.17 -1.38 28.38
CA PRO A 474 -44.93 -2.42 27.72
C PRO A 474 -46.26 -2.61 28.45
N PRO A 475 -47.36 -2.86 27.75
CA PRO A 475 -48.63 -3.12 28.41
C PRO A 475 -48.51 -4.37 29.31
N PRO A 476 -49.18 -4.37 30.48
CA PRO A 476 -49.09 -5.48 31.41
C PRO A 476 -49.66 -6.74 30.78
N VAL A 477 -48.86 -7.81 30.72
CA VAL A 477 -49.34 -9.14 30.33
C VAL A 477 -50.16 -9.71 31.47
N VAL A 478 -51.43 -10.00 31.21
CA VAL A 478 -52.34 -10.63 32.17
C VAL A 478 -52.71 -12.01 31.65
N VAL A 479 -52.50 -13.04 32.47
CA VAL A 479 -53.03 -14.38 32.22
C VAL A 479 -54.53 -14.35 32.53
N GLU A 480 -55.35 -14.52 31.50
CA GLU A 480 -56.81 -14.47 31.61
C GLU A 480 -57.39 -15.83 32.00
N ASP A 481 -56.81 -16.91 31.49
CA ASP A 481 -57.29 -18.27 31.71
C ASP A 481 -56.12 -19.27 31.63
N CYS A 482 -56.24 -20.36 32.38
CA CYS A 482 -55.31 -21.48 32.28
C CYS A 482 -56.07 -22.79 32.43
N LEU A 483 -55.85 -23.70 31.49
CA LEU A 483 -56.41 -25.04 31.48
C LEU A 483 -55.29 -26.05 31.72
N LEU A 484 -55.51 -26.98 32.64
CA LEU A 484 -54.65 -28.14 32.85
C LEU A 484 -55.46 -29.40 32.51
N ASP A 485 -55.03 -30.11 31.46
CA ASP A 485 -55.76 -31.22 30.83
C ASP A 485 -57.24 -30.87 30.55
N ASN A 486 -57.46 -29.70 29.91
CA ASN A 486 -58.76 -29.13 29.57
C ASN A 486 -59.65 -28.74 30.78
N LYS A 487 -59.09 -28.63 31.99
CA LYS A 487 -59.83 -28.18 33.18
C LYS A 487 -59.29 -26.83 33.67
N PRO A 488 -60.17 -25.85 33.95
CA PRO A 488 -59.73 -24.54 34.43
C PRO A 488 -59.04 -24.64 35.80
N VAL A 489 -57.94 -23.91 35.95
CA VAL A 489 -57.20 -23.79 37.22
C VAL A 489 -57.35 -22.40 37.83
N ASN A 490 -57.31 -22.33 39.16
CA ASN A 490 -57.45 -21.06 39.87
C ASN A 490 -56.13 -20.26 39.81
N LEU A 491 -56.18 -19.13 39.11
CA LEU A 491 -55.04 -18.22 38.91
C LEU A 491 -54.77 -17.27 40.10
N ARG A 492 -55.60 -17.27 41.16
CA ARG A 492 -55.39 -16.43 42.35
C ARG A 492 -54.31 -16.96 43.31
N GLY A 493 -53.55 -17.97 42.92
CA GLY A 493 -52.50 -18.59 43.72
C GLY A 493 -51.50 -19.38 42.85
N GLN A 494 -50.60 -20.11 43.51
CA GLN A 494 -49.65 -20.98 42.83
C GLN A 494 -50.37 -22.17 42.20
N VAL A 495 -50.14 -22.41 40.91
CA VAL A 495 -50.65 -23.58 40.19
C VAL A 495 -49.58 -24.67 40.24
N GLU A 496 -49.89 -25.81 40.87
CA GLU A 496 -49.02 -26.98 40.91
C GLU A 496 -49.44 -27.99 39.84
N ILE A 497 -48.45 -28.50 39.09
CA ILE A 497 -48.64 -29.51 38.04
C ILE A 497 -48.15 -30.84 38.60
N ALA A 498 -49.05 -31.79 38.76
CA ALA A 498 -48.73 -33.12 39.28
C ALA A 498 -48.08 -34.00 38.19
N PRO A 499 -47.21 -34.96 38.57
CA PRO A 499 -46.71 -35.97 37.64
C PRO A 499 -47.87 -36.70 36.94
N GLY A 500 -47.86 -36.68 35.60
CA GLY A 500 -48.90 -37.30 34.76
C GLY A 500 -49.87 -36.32 34.09
N GLN A 501 -49.87 -35.04 34.50
CA GLN A 501 -50.57 -33.98 33.76
C GLN A 501 -49.67 -33.50 32.61
N GLN A 502 -50.22 -33.43 31.39
CA GLN A 502 -49.40 -33.28 30.19
C GLN A 502 -49.76 -32.05 29.36
N ASN A 503 -51.00 -31.54 29.45
CA ASN A 503 -51.45 -30.44 28.62
C ASN A 503 -51.74 -29.20 29.44
N ILE A 504 -51.00 -28.12 29.19
CA ILE A 504 -51.27 -26.79 29.75
C ILE A 504 -51.61 -25.82 28.62
N GLU A 505 -52.76 -25.17 28.71
CA GLU A 505 -53.17 -24.08 27.81
C GLU A 505 -53.23 -22.79 28.63
N ILE A 506 -52.50 -21.76 28.21
CA ILE A 506 -52.49 -20.45 28.87
C ILE A 506 -53.05 -19.43 27.89
N ARG A 507 -54.13 -18.75 28.27
CA ARG A 507 -54.68 -17.61 27.52
C ARG A 507 -54.27 -16.33 28.23
N TYR A 508 -53.74 -15.39 27.48
CA TYR A 508 -53.27 -14.12 28.02
C TYR A 508 -53.62 -12.97 27.08
N ARG A 509 -53.64 -11.77 27.65
CA ARG A 509 -53.74 -10.50 26.92
C ARG A 509 -52.52 -9.64 27.26
N ALA A 510 -51.95 -9.01 26.24
CA ALA A 510 -50.86 -8.05 26.33
C ALA A 510 -51.26 -6.78 25.60
#